data_AF-A0A354FGU6-F1
#
_entry.id   AF-A0A354FGU6-F1
#
_cell.length_a   1.000
_cell.length_b   1.000
_cell.length_c   1.000
_cell.angle_alpha   90.00
_cell.angle_beta   90.00
_cell.angle_gamma   90.00
#
_symmetry.space_group_name_H-M   'P 1'
#
loop_
_entity.id
_entity.type
_entity.pdbx_description
1 polymer ?
#
loop_
_entity_poly.entity_id
_entity_poly.type
_entity_poly.pdbx_seq_one_letter_code
_entity_poly.pdbx_strand_id
1 'polypeptide(L)'
;MSRKYKYRLALLLLLAFCMIPALSFAQTETQQDTVETQIYQGDVVQFTGNITINPDEQIRGDVVAMSGNIDVRGKVYGDVTAMAGNIRLHSGSLVTGDVTTFAGNIQRDDGASVAGRITSQEGITGTGDSRFSYPYHHNYDYSFGFHHLSPWGRFSGWLISLLGLLALTAAAVAVFPKNLNAMKNSMETEPL
;
A
#
# COMPACT_ATOMS: atom_id res chain seq x y z
N MET A 1 -58.95 17.90 32.90
CA MET A 1 -57.67 17.24 33.26
C MET A 1 -56.52 18.00 32.60
N SER A 2 -55.57 18.50 33.40
CA SER A 2 -54.97 19.82 33.18
C SER A 2 -53.91 19.86 32.05
N ARG A 3 -54.09 20.84 31.14
CA ARG A 3 -53.14 21.21 30.06
C ARG A 3 -51.70 21.42 30.58
N LYS A 4 -51.56 21.78 31.86
CA LYS A 4 -50.28 22.00 32.57
C LYS A 4 -49.44 20.72 32.71
N TYR A 5 -50.06 19.54 32.82
CA TYR A 5 -49.31 18.27 32.91
C TYR A 5 -48.74 17.82 31.56
N LYS A 6 -49.38 18.18 30.44
CA LYS A 6 -48.90 17.85 29.09
C LYS A 6 -47.57 18.57 28.78
N TYR A 7 -47.46 19.85 29.15
CA TYR A 7 -46.23 20.61 28.99
C TYR A 7 -45.13 20.15 29.95
N ARG A 8 -45.48 19.75 31.19
CA ARG A 8 -44.52 19.17 32.14
C ARG A 8 -43.96 17.83 31.66
N LEU A 9 -44.80 16.98 31.06
CA LEU A 9 -44.38 15.71 30.48
C LEU A 9 -43.50 15.91 29.24
N ALA A 10 -43.87 16.85 28.36
CA ALA A 10 -43.06 17.20 27.18
C ALA A 10 -41.69 17.78 27.57
N LEU A 11 -41.63 18.61 28.62
CA LEU A 11 -40.39 19.15 29.17
C LEU A 11 -39.48 18.04 29.71
N LEU A 12 -40.04 17.06 30.43
CA LEU A 12 -39.29 15.90 30.94
C LEU A 12 -38.72 15.03 29.82
N LEU A 13 -39.51 14.79 28.75
CA LEU A 13 -39.04 14.03 27.60
C LEU A 13 -37.95 14.76 26.82
N LEU A 14 -38.02 16.10 26.71
CA LEU A 14 -37.00 16.90 26.05
C LEU A 14 -35.68 16.94 26.85
N LEU A 15 -35.76 17.00 28.19
CA LEU A 15 -34.61 16.88 29.08
C LEU A 15 -33.96 15.48 29.00
N ALA A 16 -34.77 14.43 28.94
CA ALA A 16 -34.27 13.07 28.74
C ALA A 16 -33.59 12.91 27.37
N PHE A 17 -34.16 13.49 26.31
CA PHE A 17 -33.58 13.45 24.96
C PHE A 17 -32.26 14.23 24.86
N CYS A 18 -32.13 15.33 25.61
CA CYS A 18 -30.91 16.14 25.67
C CYS A 18 -29.74 15.46 26.42
N MET A 19 -30.01 14.45 27.25
CA MET A 19 -28.99 13.68 27.98
C MET A 19 -28.39 12.53 27.16
N ILE A 20 -29.01 12.13 26.04
CA ILE A 20 -28.55 11.02 25.19
C ILE A 20 -27.19 11.32 24.52
N PRO A 21 -26.90 12.54 24.01
CA PRO A 21 -25.59 12.86 23.43
C PRO A 21 -24.47 12.81 24.46
N ALA A 22 -24.72 13.19 25.72
CA ALA A 22 -23.69 13.22 26.76
C ALA A 22 -23.16 11.82 27.12
N LEU A 23 -24.00 10.78 27.01
CA LEU A 23 -23.58 9.39 27.14
C LEU A 23 -22.74 8.91 25.94
N SER A 24 -22.98 9.46 24.75
CA SER A 24 -22.20 9.16 23.54
C SER A 24 -20.80 9.77 23.56
N PHE A 25 -20.60 10.88 24.29
CA PHE A 25 -19.29 11.52 24.45
C PHE A 25 -18.47 10.99 25.64
N ALA A 26 -19.02 10.07 26.45
CA ALA A 26 -18.31 9.47 27.57
C ALA A 26 -17.41 8.29 27.16
N GLN A 27 -17.39 7.90 25.88
CA GLN A 27 -16.31 7.06 25.34
C GLN A 27 -15.06 7.92 25.17
N THR A 28 -14.42 8.24 26.30
CA THR A 28 -12.99 8.53 26.30
C THR A 28 -12.32 7.23 25.83
N GLU A 29 -11.99 7.19 24.55
CA GLU A 29 -10.94 6.31 24.05
C GLU A 29 -9.68 6.69 24.85
N THR A 30 -9.42 5.95 25.93
CA THR A 30 -8.07 5.76 26.41
C THR A 30 -7.31 5.12 25.26
N GLN A 31 -6.70 5.96 24.43
CA GLN A 31 -5.74 5.56 23.42
C GLN A 31 -4.54 5.02 24.19
N GLN A 32 -4.59 3.72 24.43
CA GLN A 32 -3.56 2.97 25.11
C GLN A 32 -2.37 2.97 24.17
N ASP A 33 -1.35 3.77 24.52
CA ASP A 33 -0.04 3.83 23.87
C ASP A 33 0.72 2.51 24.13
N THR A 34 0.12 1.43 23.64
CA THR A 34 0.78 0.16 23.41
C THR A 34 1.42 0.33 22.05
N VAL A 35 2.74 0.19 21.97
CA VAL A 35 3.46 0.07 20.69
C VAL A 35 2.91 -1.18 19.99
N GLU A 36 1.79 -1.03 19.29
CA GLU A 36 1.16 -2.10 18.54
C GLU A 36 2.07 -2.37 17.36
N THR A 37 2.81 -3.47 17.45
CA THR A 37 3.58 -3.98 16.32
C THR A 37 2.63 -4.16 15.14
N GLN A 38 2.79 -3.31 14.11
CA GLN A 38 1.93 -3.33 12.94
C GLN A 38 2.39 -4.49 12.03
N ILE A 39 1.58 -5.54 11.96
CA ILE A 39 1.87 -6.72 11.14
C ILE A 39 1.08 -6.63 9.84
N TYR A 40 1.78 -6.41 8.74
CA TYR A 40 1.22 -6.44 7.40
C TYR A 40 1.31 -7.86 6.83
N GLN A 41 0.18 -8.40 6.37
CA GLN A 41 0.13 -9.71 5.72
C GLN A 41 0.07 -9.54 4.21
N GLY A 42 0.97 -10.20 3.49
CA GLY A 42 1.07 -10.15 2.03
C GLY A 42 2.11 -9.14 1.52
N ASP A 43 2.15 -9.02 0.20
CA ASP A 43 3.20 -8.28 -0.50
C ASP A 43 2.90 -6.79 -0.59
N VAL A 44 3.93 -5.97 -0.42
CA VAL A 44 3.88 -4.52 -0.56
C VAL A 44 4.56 -4.12 -1.86
N VAL A 45 3.77 -3.62 -2.82
CA VAL A 45 4.27 -3.16 -4.11
C VAL A 45 3.99 -1.68 -4.28
N GLN A 46 5.05 -0.89 -4.43
CA GLN A 46 4.95 0.54 -4.67
C GLN A 46 5.51 0.89 -6.05
N PHE A 47 4.66 1.47 -6.90
CA PHE A 47 5.06 1.87 -8.26
C PHE A 47 5.87 3.17 -8.26
N THR A 48 5.46 4.15 -7.44
CA THR A 48 6.14 5.44 -7.31
C THR A 48 6.19 5.84 -5.84
N GLY A 49 7.34 6.35 -5.41
CA GLY A 49 7.56 6.83 -4.05
C GLY A 49 8.39 5.86 -3.21
N ASN A 50 8.84 6.33 -2.06
CA ASN A 50 9.72 5.57 -1.19
C ASN A 50 8.90 4.66 -0.26
N ILE A 51 9.44 3.49 0.05
CA ILE A 51 8.90 2.58 1.06
C ILE A 51 9.74 2.74 2.32
N THR A 52 9.10 3.01 3.46
CA THR A 52 9.76 3.02 4.77
C THR A 52 9.09 1.99 5.65
N ILE A 53 9.90 1.10 6.24
CA ILE A 53 9.44 0.08 7.18
C ILE A 53 9.95 0.48 8.56
N ASN A 54 9.04 0.90 9.44
CA ASN A 54 9.38 1.37 10.78
C ASN A 54 9.82 0.23 11.70
N PRO A 55 10.55 0.51 12.81
CA PRO A 55 11.06 -0.53 13.71
C PRO A 55 9.99 -1.45 14.31
N ASP A 56 8.79 -0.92 14.48
CA ASP A 56 7.59 -1.59 15.00
C ASP A 56 6.76 -2.30 13.91
N GLU A 57 7.18 -2.21 12.65
CA GLU A 57 6.48 -2.83 11.53
C GLU A 57 7.08 -4.19 11.15
N GLN A 58 6.20 -5.13 10.84
CA GLN A 58 6.56 -6.44 10.33
C GLN A 58 5.77 -6.75 9.06
N ILE A 59 6.47 -7.02 7.97
CA ILE A 59 5.87 -7.41 6.68
C ILE A 59 6.05 -8.91 6.50
N ARG A 60 4.94 -9.64 6.34
CA ARG A 60 4.91 -11.08 6.06
C ARG A 60 4.61 -11.31 4.58
N GLY A 61 5.58 -10.97 3.75
CA GLY A 61 5.52 -11.03 2.29
C GLY A 61 6.67 -10.26 1.67
N ASP A 62 6.60 -10.07 0.36
CA ASP A 62 7.67 -9.42 -0.41
C ASP A 62 7.46 -7.90 -0.47
N VAL A 63 8.56 -7.15 -0.52
CA VAL A 63 8.57 -5.69 -0.62
C VAL A 63 9.22 -5.29 -1.94
N VAL A 64 8.44 -4.66 -2.82
CA VAL A 64 8.90 -4.27 -4.17
C VAL A 64 8.66 -2.79 -4.41
N ALA A 65 9.73 -2.04 -4.63
CA ALA A 65 9.68 -0.65 -5.10
C ALA A 65 10.11 -0.57 -6.56
N MET A 66 9.24 -0.08 -7.43
CA MET A 66 9.55 0.10 -8.86
C MET A 66 10.38 1.38 -9.09
N SER A 67 9.93 2.51 -8.54
CA SER A 67 10.59 3.82 -8.66
C SER A 67 10.58 4.54 -7.31
N GLY A 68 11.66 4.36 -6.55
CA GLY A 68 11.79 4.88 -5.19
C GLY A 68 12.76 4.08 -4.33
N ASN A 69 13.18 4.68 -3.22
CA ASN A 69 14.09 4.04 -2.26
C ASN A 69 13.32 3.19 -1.25
N ILE A 70 13.97 2.14 -0.74
CA ILE A 70 13.45 1.31 0.34
C ILE A 70 14.32 1.53 1.58
N ASP A 71 13.71 1.93 2.68
CA ASP A 71 14.36 2.13 3.97
C ASP A 71 13.76 1.13 4.98
N VAL A 72 14.57 0.18 5.45
CA VAL A 72 14.14 -0.91 6.32
C VAL A 72 14.72 -0.73 7.72
N ARG A 73 13.86 -0.44 8.70
CA ARG A 73 14.18 -0.42 10.13
C ARG A 73 13.52 -1.56 10.90
N GLY A 74 12.39 -2.07 10.40
CA GLY A 74 11.64 -3.19 10.97
C GLY A 74 12.03 -4.56 10.42
N LYS A 75 11.04 -5.45 10.30
CA LYS A 75 11.25 -6.85 9.86
C LYS A 75 10.48 -7.16 8.58
N VAL A 76 11.14 -7.83 7.65
CA VAL A 76 10.56 -8.34 6.41
C VAL A 76 10.79 -9.85 6.34
N TYR A 77 9.70 -10.61 6.33
CA TYR A 77 9.70 -12.06 6.22
C TYR A 77 9.48 -12.50 4.77
N GLY A 78 10.30 -11.97 3.86
CA GLY A 78 10.21 -12.16 2.41
C GLY A 78 11.39 -11.48 1.72
N ASP A 79 11.26 -11.27 0.42
CA ASP A 79 12.29 -10.62 -0.41
C ASP A 79 12.11 -9.10 -0.43
N VAL A 80 13.22 -8.36 -0.58
CA VAL A 80 13.23 -6.89 -0.74
C VAL A 80 13.85 -6.54 -2.08
N THR A 81 13.05 -5.99 -3.00
CA THR A 81 13.48 -5.66 -4.35
C THR A 81 13.24 -4.19 -4.69
N ALA A 82 14.31 -3.47 -5.07
CA ALA A 82 14.21 -2.14 -5.65
C ALA A 82 14.62 -2.18 -7.13
N MET A 83 13.73 -1.79 -8.04
CA MET A 83 14.07 -1.73 -9.46
C MET A 83 14.89 -0.47 -9.78
N ALA A 84 14.35 0.71 -9.50
CA ALA A 84 15.03 2.00 -9.68
C ALA A 84 15.07 2.77 -8.36
N GLY A 85 16.10 2.52 -7.56
CA GLY A 85 16.27 3.14 -6.25
C GLY A 85 17.25 2.40 -5.34
N ASN A 86 17.57 3.06 -4.23
CA ASN A 86 18.51 2.54 -3.24
C ASN A 86 17.76 1.75 -2.16
N ILE A 87 18.44 0.76 -1.59
CA ILE A 87 17.95 0.04 -0.41
C ILE A 87 18.87 0.37 0.76
N ARG A 88 18.29 0.78 1.89
CA ARG A 88 19.01 0.98 3.15
C ARG A 88 18.44 0.06 4.22
N LEU A 89 19.30 -0.77 4.80
CA LEU A 89 18.98 -1.64 5.92
C LEU A 89 19.62 -1.06 7.18
N HIS A 90 18.80 -0.62 8.13
CA HIS A 90 19.27 -0.04 9.39
C HIS A 90 19.64 -1.11 10.41
N SER A 91 20.43 -0.74 11.40
CA SER A 91 20.78 -1.63 12.52
C SER A 91 19.53 -2.21 13.18
N GLY A 92 19.52 -3.52 13.44
CA GLY A 92 18.39 -4.23 14.03
C GLY A 92 17.28 -4.64 13.04
N SER A 93 17.37 -4.21 11.77
CA SER A 93 16.47 -4.69 10.72
C SER A 93 16.71 -6.17 10.41
N LEU A 94 15.64 -6.87 10.01
CA LEU A 94 15.71 -8.28 9.61
C LEU A 94 15.03 -8.47 8.25
N VAL A 95 15.77 -9.07 7.31
CA VAL A 95 15.21 -9.58 6.06
C VAL A 95 15.50 -11.07 5.98
N THR A 96 14.46 -11.91 5.89
CA THR A 96 14.65 -13.36 5.81
C THR A 96 14.94 -13.85 4.39
N GLY A 97 14.50 -13.10 3.37
CA GLY A 97 14.73 -13.41 1.96
C GLY A 97 15.95 -12.71 1.37
N ASP A 98 15.94 -12.59 0.05
CA ASP A 98 16.97 -11.93 -0.76
C ASP A 98 16.74 -10.40 -0.80
N VAL A 99 17.82 -9.64 -0.88
CA VAL A 99 17.80 -8.18 -1.06
C VAL A 99 18.43 -7.86 -2.40
N THR A 100 17.63 -7.33 -3.33
CA THR A 100 18.06 -7.11 -4.72
C THR A 100 17.79 -5.67 -5.16
N THR A 101 18.79 -5.02 -5.76
CA THR A 101 18.59 -3.77 -6.51
C THR A 101 19.13 -3.89 -7.93
N PHE A 102 18.37 -3.35 -8.89
CA PHE A 102 18.77 -3.32 -10.31
C PHE A 102 19.49 -2.00 -10.65
N ALA A 103 18.87 -0.85 -10.38
CA ALA A 103 19.44 0.47 -10.65
C ALA A 103 19.52 1.29 -9.36
N GLY A 104 20.55 1.02 -8.57
CA GLY A 104 20.84 1.69 -7.30
C GLY A 104 21.84 0.91 -6.46
N ASN A 105 22.06 1.40 -5.23
CA ASN A 105 23.01 0.81 -4.29
C ASN A 105 22.29 0.26 -3.04
N ILE A 106 22.88 -0.77 -2.44
CA ILE A 106 22.43 -1.33 -1.16
C ILE A 106 23.40 -0.87 -0.07
N GLN A 107 22.87 -0.19 0.94
CA GLN A 107 23.57 0.18 2.16
C GLN A 107 23.05 -0.68 3.31
N ARG A 108 23.96 -1.33 4.03
CA ARG A 108 23.63 -2.16 5.20
C ARG A 108 24.42 -1.63 6.39
N ASP A 109 23.70 -1.17 7.40
CA ASP A 109 24.30 -0.72 8.65
C ASP A 109 24.70 -1.94 9.50
N ASP A 110 25.71 -1.76 10.36
CA ASP A 110 26.15 -2.79 11.29
C ASP A 110 25.00 -3.24 12.20
N GLY A 111 24.78 -4.55 12.28
CA GLY A 111 23.67 -5.13 13.05
C GLY A 111 22.36 -5.32 12.29
N ALA A 112 22.27 -4.90 11.02
CA ALA A 112 21.20 -5.35 10.13
C ALA A 112 21.42 -6.83 9.77
N SER A 113 20.38 -7.66 9.73
CA SER A 113 20.46 -9.09 9.41
C SER A 113 19.74 -9.40 8.10
N VAL A 114 20.46 -10.03 7.16
CA VAL A 114 19.89 -10.57 5.91
C VAL A 114 20.22 -12.05 5.86
N ALA A 115 19.20 -12.90 5.81
CA ALA A 115 19.39 -14.36 5.76
C ALA A 115 19.60 -14.88 4.34
N GLY A 116 19.03 -14.20 3.33
CA GLY A 116 19.27 -14.49 1.92
C GLY A 116 20.51 -13.79 1.35
N ARG A 117 20.56 -13.70 0.03
CA ARG A 117 21.65 -13.03 -0.71
C ARG A 117 21.37 -11.55 -0.90
N ILE A 118 22.45 -10.79 -0.99
CA ILE A 118 22.43 -9.39 -1.41
C ILE A 118 22.95 -9.31 -2.85
N THR A 119 22.13 -8.79 -3.77
CA THR A 119 22.48 -8.64 -5.19
C THR A 119 22.32 -7.18 -5.60
N SER A 120 23.40 -6.54 -6.05
CA SER A 120 23.33 -5.21 -6.65
C SER A 120 24.11 -5.17 -7.97
N GLN A 121 23.56 -4.49 -8.96
CA GLN A 121 24.24 -4.26 -10.24
C GLN A 121 25.29 -3.16 -10.14
N GLU A 122 25.06 -2.15 -9.28
CA GLU A 122 25.94 -1.00 -9.06
C GLU A 122 26.55 -1.03 -7.64
N GLY A 123 27.39 -2.02 -7.37
CA GLY A 123 28.25 -2.06 -6.18
C GLY A 123 27.52 -2.17 -4.82
N ILE A 124 28.26 -2.56 -3.79
CA ILE A 124 27.82 -2.51 -2.40
C ILE A 124 28.76 -1.52 -1.70
N THR A 125 28.23 -0.38 -1.26
CA THR A 125 28.97 0.59 -0.44
C THR A 125 28.54 0.45 1.02
N GLY A 126 29.36 -0.23 1.82
CA GLY A 126 29.16 -0.42 3.26
C GLY A 126 30.50 -0.47 3.99
N THR A 127 30.64 0.37 5.01
CA THR A 127 31.86 0.56 5.81
C THR A 127 31.90 -0.46 6.95
N GLY A 128 32.25 -1.71 6.68
CA GLY A 128 32.32 -2.73 7.74
C GLY A 128 32.65 -4.12 7.22
N ASP A 129 33.92 -4.50 7.38
CA ASP A 129 34.48 -5.85 7.24
C ASP A 129 34.76 -6.38 5.80
N SER A 130 35.94 -6.04 5.29
CA SER A 130 36.54 -6.57 4.06
C SER A 130 37.16 -7.98 4.23
N ARG A 131 36.39 -8.94 4.77
CA ARG A 131 36.88 -10.32 4.98
C ARG A 131 36.22 -11.41 4.14
N PHE A 132 35.29 -11.08 3.24
CA PHE A 132 34.69 -12.09 2.36
C PHE A 132 34.99 -11.84 0.88
N SER A 133 36.07 -12.48 0.44
CA SER A 133 36.38 -12.71 -0.97
C SER A 133 35.43 -13.78 -1.51
N TYR A 134 34.44 -13.41 -2.32
CA TYR A 134 33.62 -14.39 -3.03
C TYR A 134 34.27 -14.72 -4.38
N PRO A 135 34.65 -15.99 -4.62
CA PRO A 135 35.08 -16.41 -5.94
C PRO A 135 33.87 -16.41 -6.87
N TYR A 136 33.98 -15.63 -7.95
CA TYR A 136 33.10 -15.70 -9.10
C TYR A 136 33.22 -17.10 -9.72
N HIS A 137 32.08 -17.79 -9.83
CA HIS A 137 31.65 -18.67 -10.92
C HIS A 137 30.57 -19.61 -10.39
N HIS A 138 29.31 -19.41 -10.77
CA HIS A 138 28.34 -20.49 -10.90
C HIS A 138 27.49 -20.25 -12.16
N ASN A 139 27.47 -21.26 -13.01
CA ASN A 139 26.54 -21.39 -14.13
C ASN A 139 25.17 -21.70 -13.50
N TYR A 140 24.18 -20.81 -13.67
CA TYR A 140 22.84 -21.06 -13.17
C TYR A 140 22.07 -21.90 -14.20
N ASP A 141 21.76 -23.14 -13.86
CA ASP A 141 20.62 -23.83 -14.44
C ASP A 141 19.38 -23.41 -13.64
N TYR A 142 18.70 -22.37 -14.12
CA TYR A 142 17.49 -21.84 -13.50
C TYR A 142 16.30 -22.77 -13.78
N SER A 143 16.20 -23.88 -13.07
CA SER A 143 14.92 -24.59 -12.94
C SER A 143 14.12 -23.96 -11.80
N PHE A 144 13.55 -22.78 -12.08
CA PHE A 144 12.54 -22.22 -11.19
C PHE A 144 11.21 -22.92 -11.45
N GLY A 145 10.77 -23.74 -10.49
CA GLY A 145 9.39 -24.20 -10.40
C GLY A 145 8.47 -23.05 -9.97
N PHE A 146 8.28 -22.05 -10.82
CA PHE A 146 7.27 -21.03 -10.62
C PHE A 146 5.89 -21.63 -10.93
N HIS A 147 5.06 -21.87 -9.92
CA HIS A 147 3.62 -21.75 -10.11
C HIS A 147 3.30 -20.25 -10.17
N HIS A 148 3.45 -19.71 -11.37
CA HIS A 148 3.45 -18.30 -11.75
C HIS A 148 2.03 -17.70 -11.69
N LEU A 149 1.67 -17.07 -10.58
CA LEU A 149 0.72 -15.95 -10.64
C LEU A 149 1.54 -14.68 -10.90
N SER A 150 1.75 -14.39 -12.18
CA SER A 150 2.63 -13.33 -12.67
C SER A 150 2.35 -11.98 -11.98
N PRO A 151 3.38 -11.23 -11.55
CA PRO A 151 3.26 -9.81 -11.17
C PRO A 151 2.57 -8.97 -12.24
N TRP A 152 2.68 -9.38 -13.50
CA TRP A 152 2.00 -8.78 -14.66
C TRP A 152 0.49 -9.01 -14.66
N GLY A 153 -0.02 -10.07 -14.03
CA GLY A 153 -1.44 -10.42 -13.99
C GLY A 153 -2.30 -9.42 -13.20
N ARG A 154 -1.71 -8.77 -12.18
CA ARG A 154 -2.40 -7.74 -11.40
C ARG A 154 -2.34 -6.37 -12.07
N PHE A 155 -1.25 -6.06 -12.77
CA PHE A 155 -1.11 -4.88 -13.61
C PHE A 155 -2.05 -4.93 -14.83
N SER A 156 -2.15 -6.10 -15.49
CA SER A 156 -3.07 -6.31 -16.60
C SER A 156 -4.53 -6.22 -16.17
N GLY A 157 -4.87 -6.67 -14.96
CA GLY A 157 -6.26 -6.61 -14.46
C GLY A 157 -6.82 -5.19 -14.41
N TRP A 158 -6.04 -4.22 -13.91
CA TRP A 158 -6.48 -2.81 -13.85
C TRP A 158 -6.61 -2.20 -15.25
N LEU A 159 -5.66 -2.46 -16.15
CA LEU A 159 -5.69 -1.96 -17.52
C LEU A 159 -6.85 -2.56 -18.34
N ILE A 160 -7.08 -3.87 -18.24
CA ILE A 160 -8.20 -4.57 -18.90
C ILE A 160 -9.53 -4.05 -18.35
N SER A 161 -9.63 -3.76 -17.06
CA SER A 161 -10.84 -3.17 -16.47
C SER A 161 -11.11 -1.76 -17.00
N LEU A 162 -10.07 -0.97 -17.26
CA LEU A 162 -10.17 0.38 -17.84
C LEU A 162 -10.59 0.32 -19.32
N LEU A 163 -9.99 -0.58 -20.10
CA LEU A 163 -10.39 -0.85 -21.48
C LEU A 163 -11.82 -1.40 -21.56
N GLY A 164 -12.21 -2.28 -20.64
CA GLY A 164 -13.57 -2.81 -20.53
C GLY A 164 -14.59 -1.73 -20.21
N LEU A 165 -14.28 -0.83 -19.26
CA LEU A 165 -15.14 0.32 -18.96
C LEU A 165 -15.29 1.23 -20.18
N LEU A 166 -14.20 1.51 -20.89
CA LEU A 166 -14.21 2.36 -22.09
C LEU A 166 -14.98 1.72 -23.25
N ALA A 167 -14.85 0.41 -23.43
CA ALA A 167 -15.65 -0.34 -24.40
C ALA A 167 -17.14 -0.33 -24.03
N LEU A 168 -17.46 -0.46 -22.74
CA LEU A 168 -18.84 -0.44 -22.25
C LEU A 168 -19.48 0.96 -22.38
N THR A 169 -18.73 2.03 -22.12
CA THR A 169 -19.21 3.40 -22.35
C THR A 169 -19.43 3.66 -23.84
N ALA A 170 -18.51 3.24 -24.71
CA ALA A 170 -18.68 3.35 -26.15
C ALA A 170 -19.90 2.56 -26.66
N ALA A 171 -20.12 1.34 -26.15
CA ALA A 171 -21.29 0.54 -26.48
C ALA A 171 -22.60 1.19 -26.00
N ALA A 172 -22.62 1.77 -24.79
CA ALA A 172 -23.78 2.48 -24.28
C ALA A 172 -24.14 3.70 -25.16
N VAL A 173 -23.15 4.46 -25.62
CA VAL A 173 -23.36 5.57 -26.57
C VAL A 173 -23.91 5.07 -27.90
N ALA A 174 -23.41 3.94 -28.41
CA ALA A 174 -23.86 3.36 -29.68
C ALA A 174 -25.29 2.81 -29.62
N VAL A 175 -25.75 2.32 -28.47
CA VAL A 175 -27.11 1.77 -28.29
C VAL A 175 -28.17 2.87 -28.11
N PHE A 176 -27.81 4.02 -27.53
CA PHE A 176 -28.73 5.14 -27.28
C PHE A 176 -28.39 6.44 -28.04
N PRO A 177 -28.17 6.42 -29.38
CA PRO A 177 -27.78 7.61 -30.12
C PRO A 177 -28.89 8.67 -30.18
N LYS A 178 -30.15 8.27 -29.98
CA LYS A 178 -31.33 9.12 -30.14
C LYS A 178 -31.47 10.17 -29.04
N ASN A 179 -30.96 9.91 -27.83
CA ASN A 179 -31.08 10.83 -26.69
C ASN A 179 -30.03 11.95 -26.73
N LEU A 180 -28.87 11.69 -27.37
CA LEU A 180 -27.79 12.67 -27.49
C LEU A 180 -28.07 13.70 -28.60
N ASN A 181 -28.69 13.27 -29.70
CA ASN A 181 -29.10 14.18 -30.78
C ASN A 181 -30.28 15.08 -30.37
N ALA A 182 -31.16 14.63 -29.48
CA ALA A 182 -32.26 15.43 -28.95
C ALA A 182 -31.76 16.60 -28.08
N MET A 183 -30.69 16.41 -27.29
CA MET A 183 -30.08 17.48 -26.47
C MET A 183 -29.32 18.50 -27.32
N LYS A 184 -28.67 18.08 -28.40
CA LYS A 184 -27.99 19.01 -29.32
C LYS A 184 -28.98 19.95 -30.01
N ASN A 185 -30.11 19.42 -30.48
CA ASN A 185 -31.12 20.23 -31.18
C ASN A 185 -31.90 21.16 -30.24
N SER A 186 -32.01 20.85 -28.94
CA SER A 186 -32.63 21.74 -27.95
C SER A 186 -31.72 22.88 -27.48
N MET A 187 -30.41 22.82 -27.75
CA MET A 187 -29.47 23.90 -27.45
C MET A 187 -29.31 24.89 -28.61
N GLU A 188 -29.58 24.47 -29.85
CA GLU A 188 -29.57 25.34 -31.04
C GLU A 188 -30.88 26.13 -31.21
N THR A 189 -31.88 25.92 -30.35
CA THR A 189 -33.22 26.53 -30.45
C THR A 189 -33.55 27.53 -29.34
N GLU A 190 -32.60 27.87 -28.46
CA GLU A 190 -32.70 29.10 -27.65
C GLU A 190 -32.08 30.28 -28.43
N PRO A 191 -32.89 31.16 -29.05
CA PRO A 191 -32.40 32.48 -29.38
C PRO A 191 -32.11 33.24 -28.08
N LEU A 192 -30.96 33.92 -28.03
CA LEU A 192 -30.60 34.90 -27.01
C LEU A 192 -31.71 35.92 -26.75
#